data_AF-A0A958EI78-F1
#
_entry.id   AF-A0A958EI78-F1
#
_cell.length_a   1.000
_cell.length_b   1.000
_cell.length_c   1.000
_cell.angle_alpha   90.00
_cell.angle_beta   90.00
_cell.angle_gamma   90.00
#
_symmetry.space_group_name_H-M   'P 1'
#
loop_
_entity.id
_entity.type
_entity.pdbx_description
1 polymer ?
#
loop_
_entity_poly.entity_id
_entity_poly.type
_entity_poly.pdbx_seq_one_letter_code
_entity_poly.pdbx_strand_id
1 'polypeptide(L)'
;MSRLEKLRDHLGELAIGGTAVGTGINTHPEFSAKVCERLSVLTGINFREAENHFEAQAAKDAYVEASGALKTIAVSLMKIANDVRWLGSGPRCGIGEILLPEVQPGSS
;
A
#
# COMPACT_ATOMS: atom_id res chain seq x y z
N MET A 1 -6.34 8.22 4.52
CA MET A 1 -5.83 8.26 3.13
C MET A 1 -4.43 8.86 3.07
N SER A 2 -4.17 10.02 3.69
CA SER A 2 -2.84 10.67 3.69
C SER A 2 -1.64 9.77 4.02
N ARG A 3 -1.80 8.79 4.92
CA ARG A 3 -0.74 7.80 5.22
C ARG A 3 -0.34 6.95 4.01
N LEU A 4 -1.31 6.54 3.18
CA LEU A 4 -1.03 5.74 1.98
C LEU A 4 -0.49 6.59 0.83
N GLU A 5 -0.96 7.83 0.70
CA GLU A 5 -0.50 8.74 -0.34
C GLU A 5 1.00 9.03 -0.21
N LYS A 6 1.48 9.23 1.02
CA LYS A 6 2.91 9.45 1.31
C LYS A 6 3.81 8.26 0.92
N LEU A 7 3.27 7.04 0.95
CA LEU A 7 4.03 5.85 0.58
C LEU A 7 4.24 5.70 -0.92
N ARG A 8 3.45 6.41 -1.74
CA ARG A 8 3.58 6.33 -3.20
C ARG A 8 4.95 6.78 -3.66
N ASP A 9 5.54 7.76 -2.98
CA ASP A 9 6.84 8.32 -3.35
C ASP A 9 7.98 7.32 -3.03
N HIS A 10 7.91 6.67 -1.86
CA HIS A 10 8.91 5.66 -1.47
C HIS A 10 8.76 4.35 -2.26
N LEU A 11 7.53 3.90 -2.52
CA LEU A 11 7.26 2.71 -3.32
C LEU A 11 7.49 2.93 -4.83
N GLY A 12 7.46 4.18 -5.28
CA GLY A 12 7.72 4.58 -6.66
C GLY A 12 9.21 4.64 -7.01
N GLU A 13 10.09 4.46 -6.02
CA GLU A 13 11.53 4.44 -6.21
C GLU A 13 12.00 3.06 -6.70
N LEU A 14 12.66 3.03 -7.85
CA LEU A 14 13.03 1.80 -8.55
C LEU A 14 14.55 1.57 -8.53
N ALA A 15 14.95 0.38 -8.08
CA ALA A 15 16.33 -0.11 -8.14
C ALA A 15 16.81 -0.46 -9.57
N ILE A 16 15.99 -0.19 -10.59
CA ILE A 16 16.33 -0.49 -11.99
C ILE A 16 17.55 0.34 -12.40
N GLY A 17 18.52 -0.29 -13.07
CA GLY A 17 19.77 0.36 -13.45
C GLY A 17 20.93 0.17 -12.46
N GLY A 18 20.71 -0.23 -11.21
CA GLY A 18 21.80 -0.57 -10.28
C GLY A 18 22.56 -1.86 -10.62
N THR A 19 22.01 -2.64 -11.55
CA THR A 19 22.52 -3.93 -12.07
C THR A 19 22.80 -4.96 -10.98
N ALA A 20 24.01 -5.52 -10.90
CA ALA A 20 24.28 -6.68 -10.06
C ALA A 20 24.23 -6.35 -8.56
N VAL A 21 24.85 -5.23 -8.16
CA VAL A 21 25.12 -4.91 -6.74
C VAL A 21 24.96 -3.42 -6.41
N GLY A 22 24.34 -2.63 -7.28
CA GLY A 22 24.09 -1.21 -7.05
C GLY A 22 25.07 -0.26 -7.73
N THR A 23 26.07 -0.77 -8.43
CA THR A 23 27.09 0.06 -9.10
C THR A 23 26.66 0.57 -10.46
N GLY A 24 25.64 -0.03 -11.07
CA GLY A 24 25.28 0.22 -12.46
C GLY A 24 26.30 -0.31 -13.47
N ILE A 25 27.19 -1.24 -13.07
CA ILE A 25 28.15 -1.82 -14.00
C ILE A 25 27.44 -2.47 -15.19
N ASN A 26 27.96 -2.23 -16.39
CA ASN A 26 27.41 -2.69 -17.66
C ASN A 26 26.01 -2.14 -18.03
N THR A 27 25.56 -1.05 -17.41
CA THR A 27 24.35 -0.32 -17.84
C THR A 27 24.71 0.98 -18.56
N HIS A 28 23.80 1.47 -19.41
CA HIS A 28 23.92 2.81 -19.96
C HIS A 28 23.52 3.85 -18.88
N PRO A 29 24.23 4.98 -18.71
CA PRO A 29 23.94 5.96 -17.66
C PRO A 29 22.49 6.49 -17.66
N GLU A 30 21.88 6.62 -18.83
CA GLU A 30 20.49 7.09 -18.96
C GLU A 30 19.43 5.99 -18.85
N PHE A 31 19.82 4.73 -18.67
CA PHE A 31 18.91 3.59 -18.75
C PHE A 31 17.81 3.67 -17.69
N SER A 32 18.18 3.91 -16.42
CA SER A 32 17.22 3.92 -15.32
C SER A 32 16.19 5.03 -15.48
N ALA A 33 16.64 6.27 -15.65
CA ALA A 33 15.78 7.43 -15.88
C ALA A 33 14.78 7.21 -17.04
N LYS A 34 15.25 6.69 -18.20
CA LYS A 34 14.38 6.39 -19.35
C LYS A 34 13.36 5.28 -19.07
N VAL A 35 13.74 4.26 -18.32
CA VAL A 35 12.81 3.19 -17.92
C VAL A 35 11.75 3.73 -16.96
N CYS A 36 12.15 4.50 -15.94
CA CYS A 36 11.24 5.11 -14.98
C CYS A 36 10.24 6.06 -15.67
N GLU A 37 10.71 6.92 -16.57
CA GLU A 37 9.85 7.78 -17.38
C GLU A 37 8.86 6.95 -18.21
N ARG A 38 9.35 5.92 -18.92
CA ARG A 38 8.50 5.09 -19.76
C ARG A 38 7.44 4.34 -18.96
N LEU A 39 7.80 3.76 -17.82
CA LEU A 39 6.86 3.11 -16.91
C LEU A 39 5.83 4.08 -16.36
N SER A 40 6.26 5.31 -16.05
CA SER A 40 5.35 6.34 -15.55
C SER A 40 4.29 6.71 -16.57
N VAL A 41 4.69 6.89 -17.84
CA VAL A 41 3.75 7.15 -18.94
C VAL A 41 2.79 5.98 -19.16
N LEU A 42 3.30 4.74 -19.12
CA LEU A 42 2.49 3.55 -19.40
C LEU A 42 1.46 3.24 -18.31
N THR A 43 1.78 3.53 -17.06
CA THR A 43 0.96 3.14 -15.89
C THR A 43 0.16 4.30 -15.30
N GLY A 44 0.56 5.55 -15.56
CA GLY A 44 0.04 6.72 -14.86
C GLY A 44 0.49 6.82 -13.40
N ILE A 45 1.51 6.05 -13.00
CA ILE A 45 2.11 6.07 -11.66
C ILE A 45 3.48 6.72 -11.77
N ASN A 46 3.79 7.70 -10.91
CA ASN A 46 5.10 8.33 -10.91
C ASN A 46 6.16 7.38 -10.36
N PHE A 47 7.06 6.93 -11.24
CA PHE A 47 8.25 6.17 -10.88
C PHE A 47 9.51 7.04 -11.03
N ARG A 48 10.48 6.80 -10.16
CA ARG A 48 11.77 7.48 -10.17
C ARG A 48 12.92 6.49 -9.95
N GLU A 49 14.09 6.85 -10.45
CA GLU A 49 15.31 6.11 -10.14
C GLU A 49 15.64 6.21 -8.65
N ALA A 50 16.21 5.13 -8.09
CA ALA A 50 16.70 5.11 -6.73
C ALA A 50 17.83 6.12 -6.50
N GLU A 51 17.75 6.91 -5.43
CA GLU A 51 18.82 7.82 -5.00
C GLU A 51 20.07 7.04 -4.58
N ASN A 52 19.88 5.85 -4.03
CA ASN A 52 20.95 4.95 -3.66
C ASN A 52 20.61 3.51 -4.07
N HIS A 53 21.22 3.04 -5.17
CA HIS A 53 21.00 1.68 -5.67
C HIS A 53 21.48 0.59 -4.71
N PHE A 54 22.45 0.85 -3.82
CA PHE A 54 22.87 -0.13 -2.83
C PHE A 54 21.77 -0.40 -1.80
N GLU A 55 21.14 0.66 -1.30
CA GLU A 55 19.99 0.56 -0.39
C GLU A 55 18.82 -0.13 -1.11
N ALA A 56 18.43 0.35 -2.28
CA ALA A 56 17.26 -0.14 -2.99
C ALA A 56 17.38 -1.62 -3.40
N GLN A 57 18.59 -2.11 -3.64
CA GLN A 57 18.86 -3.52 -3.94
C GLN A 57 19.01 -4.39 -2.70
N ALA A 58 19.72 -3.92 -1.67
CA ALA A 58 20.02 -4.72 -0.48
C ALA A 58 18.85 -4.80 0.51
N ALA A 59 18.05 -3.74 0.60
CA ALA A 59 16.97 -3.59 1.56
C ALA A 59 15.60 -3.53 0.88
N LYS A 60 14.55 -3.57 1.72
CA LYS A 60 13.14 -3.64 1.30
C LYS A 60 12.28 -2.75 2.19
N ASP A 61 12.84 -1.61 2.58
CA ASP A 61 12.35 -0.79 3.69
C ASP A 61 11.03 -0.10 3.34
N ALA A 62 10.88 0.38 2.10
CA ALA A 62 9.62 0.94 1.60
C ALA A 62 8.44 -0.06 1.70
N TYR A 63 8.69 -1.37 1.49
CA TYR A 63 7.65 -2.40 1.64
C TYR A 63 7.29 -2.65 3.11
N VAL A 64 8.29 -2.61 4.00
CA VAL A 64 8.07 -2.73 5.44
C VAL A 64 7.28 -1.54 5.98
N GLU A 65 7.63 -0.32 5.55
CA GLU A 65 6.90 0.90 5.89
C GLU A 65 5.44 0.82 5.40
N ALA A 66 5.23 0.41 4.15
CA ALA A 66 3.90 0.24 3.59
C ALA A 66 3.05 -0.77 4.37
N SER A 67 3.64 -1.90 4.76
CA SER A 67 2.99 -2.90 5.61
C SER A 67 2.59 -2.30 6.97
N GLY A 68 3.45 -1.50 7.59
CA GLY A 68 3.14 -0.80 8.85
C GLY A 68 1.98 0.17 8.73
N ALA A 69 1.95 0.97 7.67
CA ALA A 69 0.83 1.89 7.41
C ALA A 69 -0.49 1.15 7.17
N LEU A 70 -0.46 0.07 6.37
CA LEU A 70 -1.62 -0.78 6.13
C LEU A 70 -2.13 -1.42 7.41
N LYS A 71 -1.23 -1.92 8.27
CA LYS A 71 -1.58 -2.46 9.59
C LYS A 71 -2.30 -1.43 10.45
N THR A 72 -1.83 -0.19 10.42
CA THR A 72 -2.48 0.89 11.18
C THR A 72 -3.89 1.15 10.67
N ILE A 73 -4.09 1.16 9.34
CA ILE A 73 -5.43 1.31 8.75
C ILE A 73 -6.32 0.12 9.10
N ALA A 74 -5.79 -1.10 9.07
CA ALA A 74 -6.52 -2.31 9.43
C ALA A 74 -7.04 -2.25 10.87
N VAL A 75 -6.27 -1.72 11.82
CA VAL A 75 -6.73 -1.51 13.20
C VAL A 75 -7.87 -0.50 13.27
N SER A 76 -7.81 0.60 12.52
CA SER A 76 -8.90 1.57 12.45
C SER A 76 -10.18 0.95 11.86
N LEU A 77 -10.04 0.18 10.77
CA LEU A 77 -11.17 -0.52 10.15
C LEU A 77 -11.75 -1.59 11.06
N MET A 78 -10.92 -2.35 11.77
CA MET A 78 -11.35 -3.33 12.75
C MET A 78 -12.21 -2.69 13.83
N LYS A 79 -11.80 -1.52 14.34
CA LYS A 79 -12.60 -0.79 15.33
C LYS A 79 -13.96 -0.37 14.76
N ILE A 80 -13.97 0.27 13.59
CA ILE A 80 -15.22 0.73 12.96
C ILE A 80 -16.16 -0.45 12.69
N ALA A 81 -15.65 -1.52 12.08
CA ALA A 81 -16.45 -2.71 11.79
C ALA A 81 -16.97 -3.39 13.06
N ASN A 82 -16.15 -3.43 14.11
CA ASN A 82 -16.56 -4.00 15.39
C ASN A 82 -17.65 -3.17 16.08
N ASP A 83 -17.57 -1.84 16.02
CA ASP A 83 -18.64 -0.98 16.54
C ASP A 83 -19.94 -1.21 15.79
N VAL A 84 -19.91 -1.18 14.46
CA VAL A 84 -21.09 -1.43 13.62
C VAL A 84 -21.71 -2.79 13.97
N ARG A 85 -20.88 -3.82 14.16
CA ARG A 85 -21.33 -5.15 14.60
C ARG A 85 -22.03 -5.12 15.96
N TRP A 86 -21.47 -4.41 16.94
CA TRP A 86 -22.05 -4.34 18.28
C TRP A 86 -23.32 -3.49 18.31
N LEU A 87 -23.32 -2.33 17.66
CA LEU A 87 -24.48 -1.44 17.56
C LEU A 87 -25.65 -2.13 16.83
N GLY A 88 -25.35 -2.99 15.86
CA GLY A 88 -26.36 -3.81 15.16
C GLY A 88 -26.75 -5.11 15.88
N SER A 89 -26.20 -5.41 17.06
CA SER A 89 -26.55 -6.63 17.81
C SER A 89 -27.99 -6.56 18.31
N GLY A 90 -28.75 -7.65 18.21
CA GLY A 90 -30.18 -7.66 18.53
C GLY A 90 -30.89 -8.90 17.99
N PRO A 91 -32.23 -8.90 17.84
CA PRO A 91 -33.12 -7.73 17.95
C PRO A 91 -33.65 -7.42 19.35
N ARG A 92 -33.51 -8.34 20.32
CA ARG A 92 -34.11 -8.16 21.67
C ARG A 92 -33.11 -8.19 22.82
N CYS A 93 -31.96 -8.84 22.64
CA CYS A 93 -30.96 -9.05 23.68
C CYS A 93 -29.58 -8.48 23.29
N GLY A 94 -29.55 -7.40 22.53
CA GLY A 94 -28.33 -6.70 22.10
C GLY A 94 -28.44 -5.20 22.33
N ILE A 95 -27.53 -4.43 21.75
CA ILE A 95 -27.56 -2.96 21.81
C ILE A 95 -28.69 -2.40 20.93
N GLY A 96 -28.80 -2.88 19.69
CA GLY A 96 -29.93 -2.61 18.80
C GLY A 96 -30.08 -1.16 18.33
N GLU A 97 -29.00 -0.37 18.35
CA GLU A 97 -29.04 1.05 17.97
C GLU A 97 -29.17 1.27 16.46
N ILE A 98 -28.67 0.34 15.64
CA ILE A 98 -28.74 0.43 14.17
C ILE A 98 -29.29 -0.86 13.56
N LEU A 99 -29.97 -0.72 12.43
CA LEU A 99 -30.43 -1.83 11.59
C LEU A 99 -29.47 -2.00 10.41
N LEU A 100 -28.86 -3.18 10.29
CA LEU A 100 -28.00 -3.50 9.17
C LEU A 100 -28.82 -4.04 8.00
N PRO A 101 -28.43 -3.76 6.73
CA PRO A 101 -29.08 -4.34 5.57
C PRO A 101 -28.98 -5.87 5.58
N GLU A 102 -30.10 -6.55 5.31
CA GLU A 102 -30.09 -7.99 5.06
C GLU A 102 -29.48 -8.26 3.69
N VAL A 103 -28.36 -9.00 3.65
CA VAL A 103 -27.65 -9.33 2.41
C VAL A 103 -27.87 -10.78 1.96
N GLN A 104 -28.44 -11.61 2.82
CA GLN A 104 -28.69 -13.03 2.57
C GLN A 104 -29.89 -13.51 3.40
N PRO A 105 -30.71 -14.46 2.91
CA PRO A 105 -31.84 -15.00 3.65
C PRO A 105 -31.41 -15.59 5.00
N GLY A 106 -32.16 -15.25 6.06
CA GLY A 106 -32.04 -15.89 7.36
C GLY A 106 -32.84 -17.19 7.45
N SER A 107 -32.91 -17.76 8.66
CA SER A 107 -33.86 -18.84 8.96
C SER A 107 -35.27 -18.25 9.11
N SER A 108 -36.26 -18.91 8.51
CA SER A 108 -37.69 -18.66 8.73
C SER A 108 -38.13 -19.06 10.13
#